data_AF-A0AAJ7IV12-F1
#
_entry.id   AF-A0AAJ7IV12-F1
#
_cell.length_a   1.000
_cell.length_b   1.000
_cell.length_c   1.000
_cell.angle_alpha   90.00
_cell.angle_beta   90.00
_cell.angle_gamma   90.00
#
_symmetry.space_group_name_H-M   'P 1'
#
loop_
_entity.id
_entity.type
_entity.pdbx_description
1 polymer ?
#
loop_
_entity_poly.entity_id
_entity_poly.type
_entity_poly.pdbx_seq_one_letter_code
_entity_poly.pdbx_strand_id
1 'polypeptide(L)'
;MSCSSARSSSASPDSARYSSTPISKTDTRKPSVRRLGPPKEFINVCLETHNLYRSRHGVPPLRLNKQLCKTSQDWANILAARGRLEHRANIDYGENLYCMWSSNPKSIVGGDEPVNEWQVYFIYTVSQKS
;
A
#
# COMPACT_ATOMS: atom_id res chain seq x y z
N MET A 1 -35.33 -50.26 19.13
CA MET A 1 -36.44 -50.12 18.17
C MET A 1 -36.60 -48.65 17.82
N SER A 2 -36.60 -48.37 16.52
CA SER A 2 -36.79 -47.08 15.82
C SER A 2 -38.06 -46.35 16.29
N CYS A 3 -38.20 -45.03 16.19
CA CYS A 3 -38.32 -44.23 14.96
C CYS A 3 -38.19 -42.71 15.30
N SER A 4 -37.33 -41.95 14.61
CA SER A 4 -37.59 -41.15 13.40
C SER A 4 -38.55 -39.96 13.59
N SER A 5 -38.05 -38.73 13.42
CA SER A 5 -38.35 -37.89 12.24
C SER A 5 -37.65 -36.53 12.29
N ALA A 6 -37.19 -36.12 11.12
CA ALA A 6 -36.52 -34.88 10.80
C ALA A 6 -37.46 -33.65 10.82
N ARG A 7 -36.87 -32.45 10.85
CA ARG A 7 -37.21 -31.32 9.95
C ARG A 7 -36.17 -30.20 10.00
N SER A 8 -35.94 -29.64 8.82
CA SER A 8 -34.85 -28.77 8.37
C SER A 8 -35.00 -27.27 8.70
N SER A 9 -33.94 -26.54 8.32
CA SER A 9 -33.86 -25.09 7.98
C SER A 9 -33.54 -24.17 9.18
N SER A 10 -32.61 -23.20 9.12
CA SER A 10 -31.95 -22.50 8.03
C SER A 10 -30.77 -21.64 8.56
N ALA A 11 -29.74 -21.48 7.72
CA ALA A 11 -28.76 -20.37 7.58
C ALA A 11 -28.53 -19.39 8.77
N SER A 12 -27.36 -19.41 9.44
CA SER A 12 -26.11 -18.64 9.15
C SER A 12 -26.13 -17.21 9.73
N PRO A 13 -24.98 -16.50 9.83
CA PRO A 13 -23.97 -16.62 10.89
C PRO A 13 -23.73 -15.27 11.58
N ASP A 14 -23.35 -15.21 12.87
CA ASP A 14 -22.80 -13.94 13.37
C ASP A 14 -21.82 -14.06 14.52
N SER A 15 -20.88 -13.11 14.51
CA SER A 15 -19.84 -12.85 15.50
C SER A 15 -18.63 -13.79 15.50
N ALA A 16 -17.78 -13.62 14.49
CA ALA A 16 -16.34 -13.86 14.65
C ALA A 16 -15.83 -13.00 15.81
N ARG A 17 -15.58 -13.65 16.94
CA ARG A 17 -14.86 -13.11 18.09
C ARG A 17 -13.54 -12.50 17.63
N TYR A 18 -13.40 -11.21 17.88
CA TYR A 18 -12.11 -10.52 17.95
C TYR A 18 -11.25 -11.19 19.04
N SER A 19 -10.38 -12.11 18.63
CA SER A 19 -9.37 -12.69 19.50
C SER A 19 -8.16 -11.77 19.56
N SER A 20 -8.14 -10.94 20.61
CA SER A 20 -6.95 -10.20 21.05
C SER A 20 -5.83 -11.19 21.39
N THR A 21 -4.73 -11.17 20.64
CA THR A 21 -3.49 -11.86 21.01
C THR A 21 -2.48 -10.90 21.65
N PRO A 22 -1.65 -11.39 22.59
CA PRO A 22 -0.96 -10.54 23.56
C PRO A 22 0.39 -10.02 23.04
N ILE A 23 0.71 -8.79 23.45
CA ILE A 23 2.01 -8.14 23.34
C ILE A 23 3.09 -9.00 24.03
N SER A 24 4.20 -9.27 23.33
CA SER A 24 5.43 -9.75 23.95
C SER A 24 6.67 -9.08 23.37
N LYS A 25 7.28 -8.26 24.24
CA LYS A 25 8.71 -8.04 24.47
C LYS A 25 9.50 -7.19 23.48
N THR A 26 9.90 -6.04 24.03
CA THR A 26 10.93 -5.10 23.59
C THR A 26 12.28 -5.77 23.30
N ASP A 27 12.82 -5.54 22.10
CA ASP A 27 14.26 -5.64 21.81
C ASP A 27 14.76 -4.25 21.40
N THR A 28 15.46 -3.59 22.33
CA THR A 28 16.18 -2.33 22.11
C THR A 28 17.46 -2.58 21.34
N ARG A 29 17.34 -2.89 20.04
CA ARG A 29 18.46 -2.77 19.10
C ARG A 29 18.33 -1.49 18.29
N LYS A 30 19.27 -0.56 18.51
CA LYS A 30 19.51 0.60 17.63
C LYS A 30 19.45 0.11 16.17
N PRO A 31 18.56 0.64 15.31
CA PRO A 31 18.58 0.27 13.91
C PRO A 31 19.84 0.90 13.30
N SER A 32 20.91 0.11 13.18
CA SER A 32 21.94 0.40 12.20
C SER A 32 21.21 0.55 10.87
N VAL A 33 21.32 1.72 10.23
CA VAL A 33 20.69 2.04 8.93
C VAL A 33 21.30 1.13 7.86
N ARG A 34 20.88 -0.13 7.83
CA ARG A 34 21.14 -1.04 6.73
C ARG A 34 20.11 -0.71 5.68
N ARG A 35 20.58 -0.42 4.45
CA ARG A 35 19.79 -0.19 3.23
C ARG A 35 18.83 -1.36 2.96
N LEU A 36 17.74 -1.43 3.69
CA LEU A 36 16.62 -2.31 3.44
C LEU A 36 15.57 -1.41 2.77
N GLY A 37 15.13 -1.81 1.58
CA GLY A 37 14.01 -1.17 0.91
C GLY A 37 12.72 -1.30 1.71
N PRO A 38 11.58 -0.88 1.15
CA PRO A 38 10.32 -0.93 1.86
C PRO A 38 9.98 -2.38 2.19
N PRO A 39 9.23 -2.64 3.28
CA PRO A 39 8.68 -3.96 3.54
C PRO A 39 7.93 -4.49 2.31
N LYS A 40 8.00 -5.81 2.08
CA LYS A 40 7.33 -6.44 0.93
C LYS A 40 5.82 -6.16 0.93
N GLU A 41 5.24 -6.10 2.12
CA GLU A 41 3.83 -5.75 2.34
C GLU A 41 3.49 -4.35 1.80
N PHE A 42 4.35 -3.37 2.04
CA PHE A 42 4.18 -2.01 1.52
C PHE A 42 4.12 -2.00 -0.01
N ILE A 43 5.03 -2.74 -0.65
CA ILE A 43 5.10 -2.85 -2.11
C ILE A 43 3.85 -3.55 -2.68
N ASN A 44 3.39 -4.61 -2.03
CA ASN A 44 2.20 -5.35 -2.44
C ASN A 44 0.94 -4.48 -2.33
N VAL A 45 0.73 -3.81 -1.19
CA VAL A 45 -0.41 -2.89 -1.00
C VAL A 45 -0.37 -1.77 -2.04
N CYS A 46 0.80 -1.21 -2.33
CA CYS A 46 0.94 -0.20 -3.38
C CYS A 46 0.48 -0.74 -4.75
N LEU A 47 0.91 -1.94 -5.14
CA LEU A 47 0.51 -2.57 -6.41
C LEU A 47 -0.99 -2.88 -6.45
N GLU A 48 -1.54 -3.44 -5.38
CA GLU A 48 -2.95 -3.82 -5.28
C GLU A 48 -3.84 -2.59 -5.40
N THR A 49 -3.51 -1.50 -4.70
CA THR A 49 -4.26 -0.25 -4.77
C THR A 49 -4.22 0.35 -6.18
N HIS A 50 -3.06 0.33 -6.86
CA HIS A 50 -3.00 0.76 -8.27
C HIS A 50 -3.92 -0.11 -9.16
N ASN A 51 -3.88 -1.42 -8.99
CA ASN A 51 -4.67 -2.35 -9.80
C ASN A 51 -6.16 -2.26 -9.51
N LEU A 52 -6.55 -1.93 -8.28
CA LEU A 52 -7.93 -1.62 -7.92
C LEU A 52 -8.45 -0.41 -8.70
N TYR A 53 -7.68 0.66 -8.82
CA TYR A 53 -8.12 1.83 -9.60
C TYR A 53 -8.08 1.55 -11.10
N ARG A 54 -7.06 0.85 -11.59
CA ARG A 54 -6.96 0.47 -13.01
C ARG A 54 -8.12 -0.41 -13.47
N SER A 55 -8.60 -1.32 -12.63
CA SER A 55 -9.77 -2.13 -12.94
C SER A 55 -11.05 -1.31 -13.06
N ARG A 56 -11.24 -0.29 -12.20
CA ARG A 56 -12.36 0.66 -12.29
C ARG A 56 -12.36 1.45 -13.60
N HIS A 57 -11.18 1.75 -14.14
CA HIS A 57 -11.01 2.44 -15.42
C HIS A 57 -10.96 1.47 -16.63
N GLY A 58 -11.10 0.17 -16.42
CA GLY A 58 -11.11 -0.83 -17.49
C GLY A 58 -9.76 -1.05 -18.20
N VAL A 59 -8.63 -0.70 -17.56
CA VAL A 59 -7.29 -0.87 -18.14
C VAL A 59 -6.55 -2.09 -17.54
N PRO A 60 -5.62 -2.73 -18.28
CA PRO A 60 -4.93 -3.94 -17.80
C PRO A 60 -4.17 -3.74 -16.49
N PRO A 61 -4.05 -4.75 -15.61
CA PRO A 61 -3.32 -4.63 -14.35
C PRO A 61 -1.80 -4.49 -14.56
N LEU A 62 -1.14 -3.79 -13.64
CA LEU A 62 0.31 -3.69 -13.54
C LEU A 62 0.91 -4.91 -12.83
N ARG A 63 2.21 -5.12 -13.07
CA ARG A 63 3.02 -6.12 -12.39
C ARG A 63 4.32 -5.47 -11.92
N LEU A 64 4.86 -5.93 -10.79
CA LEU A 64 6.14 -5.44 -10.28
C LEU A 64 7.28 -5.79 -11.23
N ASN A 65 8.13 -4.81 -11.50
CA ASN A 65 9.40 -4.98 -12.18
C ASN A 65 10.53 -4.75 -11.17
N LYS A 66 11.34 -5.78 -10.91
CA LYS A 66 12.41 -5.74 -9.90
C LYS A 66 13.42 -4.61 -10.16
N GLN A 67 13.74 -4.34 -11.43
CA GLN A 67 14.70 -3.30 -11.79
C GLN A 67 14.12 -1.91 -11.54
N LEU A 68 12.84 -1.70 -11.87
CA LEU A 68 12.15 -0.44 -11.56
C LEU A 68 12.03 -0.24 -10.05
N CYS A 69 11.62 -1.26 -9.28
CA CYS A 69 11.55 -1.16 -7.82
C CYS A 69 12.89 -0.76 -7.19
N LYS A 70 13.99 -1.36 -7.66
CA LYS A 70 15.34 -1.00 -7.20
C LYS A 70 15.67 0.45 -7.54
N THR A 71 15.44 0.86 -8.78
CA THR A 71 15.74 2.22 -9.27
C THR A 71 14.90 3.27 -8.53
N SER A 72 13.62 2.99 -8.30
CA SER A 72 12.72 3.84 -7.51
C SER A 72 13.19 3.97 -6.06
N GLN A 73 13.63 2.88 -5.43
CA GLN A 73 14.17 2.94 -4.07
C GLN A 73 15.47 3.76 -3.99
N ASP A 74 16.38 3.57 -4.94
CA ASP A 74 17.63 4.32 -5.01
C ASP A 74 17.34 5.82 -5.17
N TRP A 75 16.38 6.18 -6.02
CA TRP A 75 15.96 7.57 -6.19
C TRP A 75 15.27 8.14 -4.95
N ALA A 76 14.35 7.39 -4.33
CA ALA A 76 13.72 7.79 -3.08
C ALA A 76 14.75 8.08 -1.97
N ASN A 77 15.81 7.27 -1.87
CA ASN A 77 16.91 7.52 -0.93
C ASN A 77 17.64 8.84 -1.24
N ILE A 78 17.87 9.14 -2.53
CA ILE A 78 18.50 10.40 -2.97
C ILE A 78 17.61 11.60 -2.63
N LEU A 79 16.32 11.52 -2.92
CA LEU A 79 15.36 12.59 -2.62
C LEU A 79 15.23 12.83 -1.11
N ALA A 80 15.16 11.76 -0.31
CA ALA A 80 15.13 11.84 1.14
C ALA A 80 16.38 12.52 1.71
N ALA A 81 17.57 12.20 1.18
CA ALA A 81 18.81 12.84 1.59
C ALA A 81 18.91 14.32 1.16
N ARG A 82 18.27 14.68 0.04
CA ARG A 82 18.24 16.06 -0.48
C ARG A 82 17.16 16.94 0.16
N GLY A 83 16.13 16.33 0.76
CA GLY A 83 15.01 17.05 1.35
C GLY A 83 14.10 17.76 0.36
N ARG A 84 14.12 17.38 -0.93
CA ARG A 84 13.25 17.94 -1.98
C ARG A 84 12.77 16.85 -2.91
N LEU A 85 11.55 16.99 -3.42
CA LEU A 85 11.01 16.13 -4.47
C LEU A 85 11.42 16.63 -5.84
N GLU A 86 12.05 15.76 -6.62
CA GLU A 86 12.49 16.08 -7.97
C GLU A 86 12.38 14.90 -8.89
N HIS A 87 11.87 15.17 -10.09
CA HIS A 87 11.84 14.18 -11.14
C HIS A 87 13.24 13.86 -11.65
N ARG A 88 13.45 12.60 -12.02
CA ARG A 88 14.70 12.20 -12.65
C ARG A 88 14.69 12.64 -14.13
N ALA A 89 15.74 13.33 -14.55
CA ALA A 89 15.91 13.70 -15.95
C ALA A 89 16.26 12.48 -16.82
N ASN A 90 15.84 12.51 -18.09
CA ASN A 90 16.19 11.53 -19.13
C ASN A 90 15.84 10.07 -18.78
N ILE A 91 14.63 9.82 -18.29
CA ILE A 91 14.09 8.47 -18.07
C ILE A 91 13.07 8.10 -19.16
N ASP A 92 12.99 6.83 -19.49
CA ASP A 92 12.10 6.23 -20.50
C ASP A 92 10.81 5.64 -19.91
N TYR A 93 10.59 5.83 -18.60
CA TYR A 93 9.42 5.38 -17.85
C TYR A 93 8.72 6.56 -17.16
N GLY A 94 7.41 6.43 -16.93
CA GLY A 94 6.65 7.41 -16.13
C GLY A 94 7.01 7.34 -14.66
N GLU A 95 7.07 8.49 -13.98
CA GLU A 95 7.45 8.60 -12.57
C GLU A 95 6.39 9.37 -11.78
N ASN A 96 5.93 8.77 -10.68
CA ASN A 96 5.11 9.45 -9.68
C ASN A 96 5.91 9.61 -8.38
N LEU A 97 5.89 10.81 -7.80
CA LEU A 97 6.58 11.14 -6.58
C LEU A 97 5.59 11.53 -5.49
N TYR A 98 5.86 11.07 -4.26
CA TYR A 98 5.07 11.39 -3.08
C TYR A 98 6.04 11.68 -1.93
N CYS A 99 5.77 12.74 -1.18
CA CYS A 99 6.41 13.01 0.09
C CYS A 99 5.36 13.42 1.11
N MET A 100 5.56 13.02 2.35
CA MET A 100 4.79 13.47 3.49
C MET A 100 5.74 14.01 4.54
N TRP A 101 5.40 15.17 5.10
CA TRP A 101 6.10 15.73 6.26
C TRP A 101 5.27 15.51 7.51
N SER A 102 5.89 15.00 8.58
CA SER A 102 5.24 14.87 9.88
C SER A 102 6.21 15.30 10.98
N SER A 103 5.69 16.02 11.97
CA SER A 103 6.41 16.30 13.22
C SER A 103 6.39 15.11 14.18
N ASN A 104 5.55 14.10 13.92
CA ASN A 104 5.47 12.89 14.73
C ASN A 104 6.43 11.81 14.20
N PRO A 105 7.49 11.42 14.93
CA PRO A 105 8.45 10.42 14.47
C PRO A 105 7.86 9.00 14.36
N LYS A 106 6.64 8.77 14.86
CA LYS A 106 5.91 7.51 14.73
C LYS A 106 4.99 7.47 13.51
N SER A 107 4.98 8.50 12.67
CA SER A 107 4.20 8.48 11.43
C SER A 107 4.72 7.36 10.52
N ILE A 108 3.86 6.40 10.19
CA ILE A 108 4.15 5.34 9.24
C ILE A 108 3.25 5.59 8.03
N VAL A 109 3.85 5.63 6.85
CA VAL A 109 3.13 5.81 5.58
C VAL A 109 2.67 4.44 5.09
N GLY A 110 1.36 4.33 4.80
CA GLY A 110 0.76 3.15 4.18
C GLY A 110 1.16 3.00 2.71
N GLY A 111 1.16 1.76 2.18
CA GLY A 111 1.47 1.52 0.76
C GLY A 111 0.41 2.07 -0.20
N ASP A 112 -0.81 2.26 0.30
CA ASP A 112 -1.99 2.76 -0.39
C ASP A 112 -2.08 4.29 -0.38
N GLU A 113 -1.62 4.95 0.69
CA GLU A 113 -1.66 6.42 0.84
C GLU A 113 -1.14 7.20 -0.38
N PRO A 114 0.09 6.96 -0.90
CA PRO A 114 0.57 7.70 -2.07
C PRO A 114 -0.31 7.48 -3.31
N VAL A 115 -0.88 6.27 -3.46
CA VAL A 115 -1.72 5.91 -4.60
C VAL A 115 -3.09 6.55 -4.53
N ASN A 116 -3.66 6.59 -3.32
CA ASN A 116 -4.94 7.25 -3.05
C ASN A 116 -4.86 8.74 -3.37
N GLU A 117 -3.78 9.41 -2.95
CA GLU A 117 -3.54 10.81 -3.27
C GLU A 117 -3.48 11.04 -4.79
N TRP A 118 -2.66 10.29 -5.52
CA TRP A 118 -2.57 10.46 -6.97
C TRP A 118 -3.88 10.16 -7.71
N GLN A 119 -4.66 9.19 -7.22
CA GLN A 119 -5.95 8.86 -7.81
C GLN A 119 -6.99 9.96 -7.59
N VAL A 120 -7.01 10.54 -6.38
CA VAL A 120 -7.86 11.68 -6.01
C VAL A 120 -7.58 12.83 -6.98
N TYR A 121 -6.32 13.24 -7.14
CA TYR A 121 -5.96 14.31 -8.08
C TYR A 121 -6.44 14.03 -9.52
N PHE A 122 -6.35 12.78 -9.98
CA PHE A 122 -6.77 12.42 -11.33
C PHE A 122 -8.29 12.56 -11.54
N ILE A 123 -9.12 12.18 -10.56
CA ILE A 123 -10.59 12.28 -10.66
C ILE A 123 -11.05 13.74 -10.53
N TYR A 124 -10.51 14.50 -9.58
CA TYR A 124 -10.90 15.90 -9.40
C TYR A 124 -10.55 16.77 -10.63
N THR A 125 -9.43 16.49 -11.30
CA THR A 125 -9.04 17.22 -12.52
C THR A 125 -9.95 16.92 -13.71
N VAL A 126 -10.49 15.71 -13.81
CA VAL A 126 -11.46 15.34 -14.86
C VAL A 126 -12.85 15.92 -14.55
N SER A 127 -13.26 15.92 -13.29
CA SER A 127 -14.57 16.43 -12.85
C SER A 127 -14.72 17.96 -13.02
N GLN A 128 -13.64 18.73 -12.87
CA GLN A 128 -13.66 20.20 -13.03
C GLN A 128 -13.54 20.67 -14.49
N LYS A 129 -13.48 19.74 -15.46
CA LYS A 129 -13.36 20.05 -16.90
C LYS A 129 -14.62 19.73 -17.72
N SER A 130 -15.75 19.45 -17.08
CA SER A 130 -17.05 19.23 -17.74
C SER A 130 -17.96 20.44 -17.61
#